data_AF-A0A327UAL3-F1
#
_entry.id   AF-A0A327UAL3-F1
#
_cell.length_a   1.000
_cell.length_b   1.000
_cell.length_c   1.000
_cell.angle_alpha   90.00
_cell.angle_beta   90.00
_cell.angle_gamma   90.00
#
_symmetry.space_group_name_H-M   'P 1'
#
loop_
_entity.id
_entity.type
_entity.pdbx_description
1 polymer ?
#
loop_
_entity_poly.entity_id
_entity_poly.type
_entity_poly.pdbx_seq_one_letter_code
_entity_poly.pdbx_strand_id
1 'polypeptide(L)' 'MVIRQDALAEWTKSSYSANGNCVEVKAAEGHALLVRDSKSVSSGVLDFSAKTWSAFLSDVTRTAQF' A
#
# COMPACT_ATOMS: atom_id res chain seq x y z
N MET A 1 6.59 4.54 -11.06
CA MET A 1 7.46 4.27 -9.90
C MET A 1 7.11 2.87 -9.40
N VAL A 2 7.96 1.88 -9.67
CA VAL A 2 7.70 0.48 -9.29
C VAL A 2 8.33 0.28 -7.92
N ILE A 3 7.52 0.06 -6.89
CA ILE A 3 8.04 -0.18 -5.55
C ILE A 3 8.61 -1.59 -5.53
N ARG A 4 9.91 -1.75 -5.27
CA ARG A 4 10.54 -3.06 -5.12
C ARG A 4 10.14 -3.64 -3.75
N GLN A 5 9.70 -4.90 -3.72
CA GLN A 5 9.18 -5.56 -2.51
C GLN A 5 10.21 -5.60 -1.36
N ASP A 6 11.51 -5.67 -1.68
CA ASP A 6 12.63 -5.65 -0.72
C ASP A 6 12.81 -4.31 0.00
N ALA A 7 12.30 -3.22 -0.55
CA ALA A 7 12.40 -1.88 0.03
C ALA A 7 11.28 -1.54 1.02
N LEU A 8 10.30 -2.44 1.22
CA LEU A 8 9.10 -2.18 2.03
C LEU A 8 9.11 -2.84 3.42
N ALA A 9 10.27 -3.30 3.92
CA ALA A 9 10.34 -3.85 5.28
C ALA A 9 9.92 -2.83 6.36
N GLU A 10 10.10 -1.54 6.05
CA GLU A 10 9.69 -0.39 6.85
C GLU A 10 8.50 0.35 6.21
N TRP A 11 7.73 1.07 7.04
CA TRP A 11 6.61 1.89 6.57
C TRP A 11 7.09 2.96 5.59
N THR A 12 6.63 2.86 4.35
CA THR A 12 6.98 3.78 3.28
C THR A 12 5.79 4.65 2.92
N LYS A 13 5.93 5.96 3.09
CA LYS A 13 4.90 6.93 2.70
C LYS A 13 4.90 7.16 1.19
N SER A 14 3.71 7.24 0.60
CA SER A 14 3.56 7.56 -0.84
C SER A 14 4.13 8.95 -1.16
N SER A 15 4.86 9.08 -2.26
CA SER A 15 5.40 10.36 -2.77
C SER A 15 4.31 11.35 -3.20
N TYR A 16 3.08 10.88 -3.42
CA TYR A 16 1.92 11.71 -3.77
C TYR A 16 1.18 12.30 -2.54
N SER A 17 1.74 12.13 -1.35
CA SER A 17 1.14 12.50 -0.06
C SER A 17 1.27 13.99 0.31
N ALA A 18 1.52 14.89 -0.64
CA ALA A 18 1.81 16.31 -0.36
C ALA A 18 0.64 17.07 0.30
N ASN A 19 -0.60 16.71 -0.04
CA ASN A 19 -1.80 17.48 0.33
C ASN A 19 -2.74 16.76 1.30
N GLY A 20 -2.22 15.83 2.11
CA GLY A 20 -2.96 15.32 3.26
C GLY A 20 -3.83 14.07 3.05
N ASN A 21 -3.72 13.39 1.91
CA ASN A 21 -4.27 12.04 1.70
C ASN A 21 -3.13 11.01 1.75
N CYS A 22 -2.46 10.96 2.89
CA CYS A 22 -1.19 10.26 3.03
C CYS A 22 -1.41 8.79 3.36
N VAL A 23 -0.95 7.89 2.48
CA VAL A 23 -0.95 6.45 2.72
C VAL A 23 0.47 5.95 2.93
N GLU A 24 0.61 5.00 3.85
CA GLU A 24 1.85 4.28 4.12
C GLU A 24 1.64 2.79 3.87
N VAL A 25 2.65 2.16 3.27
CA VAL A 25 2.65 0.72 2.99
C VAL A 25 3.89 0.05 3.56
N LYS A 26 3.74 -1.21 3.96
CA LYS A 26 4.82 -2.06 4.44
C LYS A 26 4.59 -3.48 3.96
N ALA A 27 5.64 -4.15 3.49
CA ALA A 27 5.63 -5.59 3.25
C ALA A 27 5.98 -6.28 4.57
N ALA A 28 5.21 -7.31 4.93
CA ALA A 28 5.49 -8.13 6.10
C ALA A 28 5.74 -9.57 5.64
N GLU A 29 6.66 -10.27 6.31
CA GLU A 29 6.85 -11.69 6.04
C GLU A 29 5.55 -12.46 6.35
N GLY A 30 5.09 -13.26 5.39
CA GLY A 30 3.84 -14.00 5.49
C GLY A 30 2.55 -13.21 5.21
N HIS A 31 2.59 -11.87 5.27
CA HIS A 31 1.45 -10.99 4.96
C HIS A 31 1.85 -10.01 3.86
N ALA A 32 1.30 -10.22 2.67
CA ALA A 32 1.95 -9.70 1.48
C ALA A 32 1.96 -8.18 1.35
N LEU A 33 1.04 -7.46 2.02
CA LEU A 33 1.08 -6.02 2.14
C LEU A 33 0.19 -5.49 3.27
N LEU A 34 0.76 -4.59 4.05
CA LEU A 34 0.10 -3.79 5.07
C LEU A 34 -0.11 -2.36 4.57
N VAL A 35 -1.28 -1.80 4.81
CA VAL A 35 -1.63 -0.43 4.41
C VAL A 35 -2.24 0.31 5.60
N ARG A 36 -1.81 1.55 5.83
CA ARG A 36 -2.42 2.42 6.84
C ARG A 36 -2.51 3.87 6.39
N ASP A 37 -3.38 4.61 7.05
CA ASP A 37 -3.45 6.06 6.96
C ASP A 37 -2.31 6.68 7.78
N SER A 38 -1.50 7.54 7.18
CA SER A 38 -0.33 8.13 7.88
C SER A 38 -0.72 9.11 8.99
N LYS A 39 -1.94 9.66 8.96
CA LYS A 39 -2.40 10.62 9.97
C LYS A 39 -3.05 9.92 11.16
N SER A 40 -3.50 8.69 10.96
CA SER A 40 -4.35 7.97 11.90
C SER A 40 -3.74 6.59 12.20
N VAL A 41 -2.44 6.58 12.53
CA VAL A 41 -1.64 5.36 12.77
C VAL A 41 -2.25 4.44 13.85
N SER A 42 -2.95 5.01 14.83
CA SER A 42 -3.63 4.26 15.90
C SER A 42 -4.96 3.63 15.48
N SER A 43 -5.48 3.96 14.30
CA SER A 43 -6.80 3.50 13.82
C SER A 43 -6.77 2.07 13.28
N GLY A 44 -5.59 1.49 13.14
CA GLY A 44 -5.39 0.13 12.67
C GLY A 44 -4.70 0.07 11.31
N VAL A 45 -4.43 -1.17 10.90
CA VAL A 45 -3.71 -1.52 9.68
C VAL A 45 -4.59 -2.47 8.87
N LEU A 46 -4.70 -2.23 7.57
CA LEU A 46 -5.30 -3.16 6.63
C LEU A 46 -4.24 -4.17 6.19
N ASP A 47 -4.55 -5.45 6.31
CA ASP A 47 -3.69 -6.55 5.91
C ASP A 47 -4.23 -7.22 4.64
N PHE A 48 -3.38 -7.34 3.63
CA PHE A 48 -3.70 -8.00 2.38
C PHE A 48 -2.75 -9.16 2.10
N SER A 49 -3.33 -10.31 1.74
CA SER A 49 -2.60 -11.40 1.10
C SER A 49 -2.07 -10.99 -0.27
N ALA A 50 -1.06 -11.71 -0.78
CA ALA A 50 -0.42 -11.37 -2.06
C ALA A 50 -1.43 -11.45 -3.19
N LYS A 51 -2.26 -12.50 -3.14
CA LYS A 51 -3.32 -12.76 -4.10
C LYS A 51 -4.36 -11.63 -4.11
N THR A 52 -4.79 -11.18 -2.93
CA THR A 52 -5.77 -10.09 -2.81
C THR A 52 -5.21 -8.79 -3.36
N TRP A 53 -3.95 -8.47 -3.02
CA TRP A 53 -3.30 -7.26 -3.51
C TRP A 53 -3.10 -7.28 -5.02
N SER A 54 -2.66 -8.39 -5.60
CA SER A 54 -2.53 -8.54 -7.05
C SER A 54 -3.87 -8.43 -7.78
N ALA A 55 -4.95 -8.97 -7.21
CA ALA A 55 -6.30 -8.83 -7.77
C ALA A 55 -6.77 -7.38 -7.75
N PHE A 56 -6.58 -6.69 -6.61
CA PHE A 56 -6.88 -5.26 -6.47
C PHE A 56 -6.14 -4.43 -7.53
N LEU A 57 -4.82 -4.61 -7.66
CA LEU A 57 -4.03 -3.92 -8.68
C LEU A 57 -4.55 -4.20 -10.09
N SER A 58 -4.87 -5.46 -10.39
CA SER A 58 -5.39 -5.84 -11.71
C SER A 58 -6.74 -5.19 -12.03
N ASP A 59 -7.55 -4.91 -11.02
CA ASP A 59 -8.85 -4.24 -11.18
C ASP A 59 -8.68 -2.73 -11.38
N VAL A 60 -7.93 -2.06 -10.50
CA VAL A 60 -7.73 -0.60 -10.60
C VAL A 60 -6.96 -0.20 -11.87
N THR A 61 -6.04 -1.04 -12.35
CA THR A 61 -5.30 -0.76 -13.60
C THR A 61 -6.20 -0.91 -14.83
N ARG A 62 -7.25 -1.73 -14.75
CA ARG A 62 -8.24 -1.89 -15.82
C ARG A 62 -9.15 -0.67 -15.92
N THR A 63 -9.43 -0.06 -14.77
CA THR A 63 -10.28 1.12 -14.64
C THR A 63 -9.52 2.44 -14.85
N ALA A 64 -8.19 2.44 -14.72
CA ALA A 64 -7.33 3.62 -14.90
C ALA A 64 -7.06 4.04 -16.37
N GLN A 65 -7.87 3.56 -17.34
CA GLN A 65 -7.89 4.06 -18.72
C GLN A 65 -8.80 5.30 -18.89
N PHE A 66 -8.68 6.29 -18.00
CA PHE A 66 -9.32 7.60 -18.16
C PHE A 66 -8.29 8.71 -18.07
#